data_AF-A0A3D9XMU6-F1
#
_entry.id   AF-A0A3D9XMU6-F1
#
_cell.length_a   1.000
_cell.length_b   1.000
_cell.length_c   1.000
_cell.angle_alpha   90.00
_cell.angle_beta   90.00
_cell.angle_gamma   90.00
#
_symmetry.space_group_name_H-M   'P 1'
#
loop_
_entity.id
_entity.type
_entity.pdbx_description
1 polymer ?
#
loop_
_entity_poly.entity_id
_entity_poly.type
_entity_poly.pdbx_seq_one_letter_code
_entity_poly.pdbx_strand_id
1 'polypeptide(L)' 'MNNRHLAFLCGLAAGFALKGACDALARPATGPRHRSRRRQDEIRPAGRRQMENPPRNWDIVDEQSDESFPASDPPGNY' A
#
# COMPACT_ATOMS: atom_id res chain seq x y z
N MET A 1 48.23 -6.27 29.07
CA MET A 1 47.18 -6.36 28.05
C MET A 1 47.64 -5.59 26.82
N ASN A 2 47.99 -6.30 25.74
CA ASN A 2 48.77 -5.72 24.65
C ASN A 2 47.93 -4.77 23.78
N ASN A 3 48.48 -3.58 23.47
CA ASN A 3 47.86 -2.52 22.67
C ASN A 3 47.35 -3.00 21.30
N ARG A 4 47.82 -4.15 20.82
CA ARG A 4 47.39 -4.79 19.57
C ARG A 4 45.96 -5.33 19.64
N HIS A 5 45.55 -5.91 20.77
CA HIS A 5 44.18 -6.37 20.96
C HIS A 5 43.24 -5.18 21.14
N LEU A 6 43.71 -4.12 21.83
CA LEU A 6 42.96 -2.88 21.97
C LEU A 6 42.73 -2.22 20.60
N ALA A 7 43.77 -2.11 19.76
CA ALA A 7 43.65 -1.58 18.41
C ALA A 7 42.70 -2.42 17.52
N PHE A 8 42.75 -3.75 17.65
CA PHE A 8 41.86 -4.65 16.92
C PHE A 8 40.38 -4.46 17.33
N LEU A 9 40.11 -4.39 18.64
CA LEU A 9 38.76 -4.17 19.16
C LEU A 9 38.23 -2.78 18.81
N CYS A 10 39.08 -1.75 18.87
CA CYS A 10 38.72 -0.40 18.43
C CYS A 10 38.41 -0.35 16.94
N GLY A 11 39.20 -1.03 16.09
CA GLY A 11 38.95 -1.12 14.66
C GLY A 11 37.62 -1.83 14.34
N LEU A 12 37.32 -2.92 15.05
CA LEU A 12 36.07 -3.65 14.89
C LEU A 12 34.86 -2.80 15.32
N ALA A 13 34.95 -2.12 16.47
CA ALA A 13 33.90 -1.21 16.94
C ALA A 13 33.67 -0.04 15.97
N ALA A 14 34.76 0.56 15.44
CA ALA A 14 34.67 1.62 14.45
C ALA A 14 34.00 1.16 13.15
N GLY A 15 34.29 -0.06 12.70
CA GLY A 15 33.64 -0.67 11.53
C GLY A 15 32.13 -0.84 11.72
N PHE A 16 31.69 -1.36 12.87
CA PHE A 16 30.26 -1.48 13.19
C PHE A 16 29.56 -0.12 13.32
N ALA A 17 30.22 0.86 13.94
CA ALA A 17 29.70 2.22 14.04
C ALA A 17 29.53 2.87 12.66
N LEU A 18 30.51 2.72 11.77
CA LEU A 18 30.45 3.23 10.40
C LEU A 18 29.34 2.56 9.59
N LYS A 19 29.22 1.22 9.66
CA LYS A 19 28.14 0.48 9.00
C LYS A 19 26.77 0.94 9.49
N GLY A 20 26.60 1.10 10.81
CA GLY A 20 25.36 1.59 11.41
C GLY A 20 25.00 3.03 10.98
N ALA A 21 25.99 3.91 10.87
CA ALA A 21 25.80 5.26 10.36
C ALA A 21 25.42 5.26 8.87
N CYS A 22 26.11 4.48 8.03
CA CYS A 22 25.76 4.32 6.62
C CYS A 22 24.35 3.76 6.44
N ASP A 23 23.96 2.74 7.21
CA ASP A 23 22.62 2.16 7.14
C ASP A 23 21.55 3.15 7.64
N ALA A 24 21.86 3.99 8.64
CA ALA A 24 20.95 5.04 9.10
C ALA A 24 20.75 6.16 8.06
N LEU A 25 21.80 6.51 7.31
CA LEU A 25 21.73 7.46 6.20
C LEU A 25 21.06 6.86 4.95
N ALA A 26 21.25 5.56 4.72
CA ALA A 26 20.64 4.82 3.61
C ALA A 26 19.20 4.40 3.89
N ARG A 27 18.71 4.53 5.13
CA ARG A 27 17.29 4.38 5.42
C ARG A 27 16.56 5.42 4.58
N PRO A 28 15.73 5.00 3.60
CA PRO A 28 14.88 5.95 2.92
C PRO A 28 14.08 6.66 4.00
N ALA A 29 14.03 7.99 3.95
CA ALA A 29 13.16 8.74 4.82
C ALA A 29 11.77 8.12 4.67
N THR A 30 11.33 7.38 5.70
CA THR A 30 9.91 7.23 5.95
C THR A 30 9.45 8.62 6.38
N GLY A 31 9.46 9.56 5.42
CA GLY A 31 8.59 10.72 5.45
C GLY A 31 7.19 10.21 5.74
N PRO A 32 6.32 11.04 6.33
CA PRO A 32 4.98 10.64 6.73
C PRO A 32 4.43 9.80 5.59
N ARG A 33 4.22 8.50 5.85
CA ARG A 33 3.68 7.59 4.84
C ARG A 33 2.49 8.36 4.34
N HIS A 34 2.57 8.89 3.13
CA HIS A 34 1.43 9.49 2.51
C HIS A 34 0.38 8.40 2.67
N ARG A 35 -0.71 8.69 3.39
CA ARG A 35 -1.75 7.71 3.71
C ARG A 35 -2.49 7.28 2.43
N SER A 36 -1.79 7.09 1.32
CA SER A 36 -2.25 6.36 0.15
C SER A 36 -2.12 4.84 0.35
N ARG A 37 -2.26 4.35 1.60
CA ARG A 37 -2.37 2.92 1.94
C ARG A 37 -3.74 2.57 2.52
N ARG A 38 -4.82 3.15 1.97
CA ARG A 38 -6.20 2.63 2.04
C ARG A 38 -7.16 3.46 1.17
N ARG A 39 -6.84 3.58 -0.11
CA ARG A 39 -7.87 3.46 -1.16
C ARG A 39 -7.46 2.27 -2.01
N GLN A 40 -7.27 1.13 -1.34
CA GLN A 40 -7.38 -0.15 -2.03
C GLN A 40 -8.88 -0.28 -2.24
N ASP A 41 -9.33 0.23 -3.38
CA ASP A 41 -10.61 -0.05 -4.04
C ASP A 41 -11.74 -0.43 -3.09
N GLU A 42 -12.26 0.55 -2.34
CA GLU A 42 -13.59 0.38 -1.78
C GLU A 42 -14.55 0.40 -2.98
N ILE A 43 -14.79 -0.79 -3.54
CA ILE A 43 -15.76 -0.99 -4.60
C ILE A 43 -17.11 -0.66 -3.97
N ARG A 44 -17.62 0.51 -4.33
CA ARG A 44 -18.92 0.95 -3.87
C ARG A 44 -19.99 0.03 -4.47
N PRO A 45 -20.96 -0.45 -3.68
CA PRO A 45 -22.07 -1.22 -4.21
C PRO A 45 -22.80 -0.47 -5.33
N ALA A 46 -23.29 -1.21 -6.31
CA ALA A 46 -24.11 -0.70 -7.40
C ALA A 46 -25.48 -0.21 -6.89
N GLY A 47 -26.23 0.46 -7.76
CA GLY A 47 -27.60 0.88 -7.48
C GLY A 47 -27.79 2.33 -7.01
N ARG A 48 -29.04 2.79 -7.17
CA ARG A 48 -29.47 4.18 -6.99
C ARG A 48 -29.12 4.78 -5.62
N ARG A 49 -29.29 4.03 -4.53
CA ARG A 49 -29.07 4.53 -3.16
C ARG A 49 -27.63 4.92 -2.89
N GLN A 50 -26.72 4.34 -3.65
CA GLN A 50 -25.32 4.59 -3.47
C GLN A 50 -24.93 5.86 -4.26
N MET A 51 -25.61 6.18 -5.37
CA MET A 51 -25.36 7.34 -6.26
C MET A 51 -25.23 8.66 -5.51
N GLU A 52 -24.18 9.44 -5.80
CA GLU A 52 -23.97 10.77 -5.21
C GLU A 52 -25.07 11.75 -5.66
N ASN A 53 -25.48 11.65 -6.94
CA ASN A 53 -26.56 12.42 -7.52
C ASN A 53 -27.52 11.47 -8.23
N PRO A 54 -28.47 10.83 -7.52
CA PRO A 54 -29.41 9.91 -8.12
C PRO A 54 -30.39 10.65 -9.06
N PRO A 55 -30.83 10.03 -10.16
CA PRO A 55 -31.85 10.61 -11.02
C PRO A 55 -33.19 10.71 -10.28
N ARG A 56 -34.02 11.68 -10.67
CA ARG A 56 -35.34 11.93 -10.06
C ARG A 56 -36.26 10.74 -10.26
N ASN A 57 -36.27 10.21 -11.49
CA ASN A 57 -37.00 9.02 -11.88
C ASN A 57 -35.99 7.88 -12.01
N TRP A 58 -36.30 6.76 -11.39
CA TRP A 58 -35.56 5.51 -11.47
C TRP A 58 -36.60 4.42 -11.33
N ASP A 59 -36.78 3.65 -12.38
CA ASP A 59 -37.81 2.62 -12.45
C ASP A 59 -37.20 1.21 -12.47
N ILE A 60 -38.07 0.21 -12.63
CA ILE A 60 -37.64 -1.18 -12.65
C ILE A 60 -36.80 -1.52 -13.88
N VAL A 61 -36.99 -0.82 -15.00
CA VAL A 61 -36.20 -1.04 -16.22
C VAL A 61 -34.77 -0.55 -15.97
N ASP A 62 -34.60 0.59 -15.30
CA ASP A 62 -33.29 1.10 -14.91
C ASP A 62 -32.54 0.13 -13.97
N GLU A 63 -33.22 -0.40 -12.94
CA GLU A 63 -32.63 -1.35 -12.00
C GLU A 63 -32.22 -2.66 -12.69
N GLN A 64 -33.12 -3.24 -13.52
CA GLN A 64 -32.82 -4.48 -14.24
C GLN A 64 -31.71 -4.29 -15.27
N SER A 65 -31.59 -3.10 -15.88
CA SER A 65 -30.47 -2.78 -16.75
C SER A 65 -29.14 -2.75 -15.98
N ASP A 66 -29.10 -2.19 -14.77
CA ASP A 66 -27.90 -2.15 -13.91
C ASP A 66 -27.47 -3.56 -13.45
N GLU A 67 -28.44 -4.44 -13.17
CA GLU A 67 -28.21 -5.83 -12.72
C GLU A 67 -27.86 -6.81 -13.87
N SER A 68 -28.18 -6.45 -15.12
CA SER A 68 -28.09 -7.38 -16.26
C SER A 68 -26.68 -7.64 -16.80
N PHE A 69 -25.69 -6.83 -16.42
CA PHE A 69 -24.32 -7.01 -16.88
C PHE A 69 -23.56 -7.90 -15.89
N PRO A 70 -23.14 -9.13 -16.27
CA PRO A 70 -22.10 -9.80 -15.51
C PRO A 70 -20.87 -8.89 -15.55
N ALA A 71 -20.38 -8.50 -14.38
CA ALA A 71 -19.04 -7.96 -14.24
C ALA A 71 -18.11 -9.03 -14.79
N SER A 72 -17.72 -8.92 -16.07
CA SER A 72 -16.96 -9.90 -16.86
C SER A 72 -16.26 -10.93 -15.98
N ASP A 73 -16.93 -12.04 -15.64
CA ASP A 73 -16.22 -13.18 -15.09
C ASP A 73 -15.28 -13.59 -16.23
N PRO A 74 -13.96 -13.37 -16.12
CA PRO A 74 -13.05 -13.84 -17.16
C PRO A 74 -13.35 -15.33 -17.31
N PRO A 75 -13.39 -15.87 -18.54
CA PRO A 75 -13.70 -17.29 -18.74
C PRO A 75 -12.81 -18.11 -17.81
N GLY A 76 -13.43 -18.73 -16.81
CA GLY A 76 -12.76 -19.66 -15.92
C GLY A 76 -12.30 -20.82 -16.79
N ASN A 77 -11.01 -20.82 -17.13
CA ASN A 77 -10.48 -21.74 -18.12
C ASN A 77 -10.56 -23.18 -17.58
N TYR A 78 -11.05 -24.06 -18.45
CA TYR A 78 -10.82 -25.50 -18.45
C TYR A 78 -9.34 -25.85 -18.31
#